data_AF-A0AAV9MRV3-F1
#
_entry.id   AF-A0AAV9MRV3-F1
#
_cell.length_a   1.000
_cell.length_b   1.000
_cell.length_c   1.000
_cell.angle_alpha   90.00
_cell.angle_beta   90.00
_cell.angle_gamma   90.00
#
_symmetry.space_group_name_H-M   'P 1'
#
loop_
_entity.id
_entity.type
_entity.pdbx_description
1 polymer ?
#
loop_
_entity_poly.entity_id
_entity_poly.type
_entity_poly.pdbx_seq_one_letter_code
_entity_poly.pdbx_strand_id
1 'polypeptide(L)'
;MEVVSAFSAILTIATEFNHIYKRLHRCLRTLKYAREDIKAIRDEVEIFSNLLCMFHRTITDARLADEGLSAEIKASKMAQGIVRSGKAALIKIEDILDEVEPLRADKAYPTLAQWIARWKWSTRKEEWTLVQISLNSIKQSANLLISMVYFQDLVHKLDKLRAGERTIPNEMLQQLSVVQFHRVLSKLWILIAT
;
A
#
# COMPACT_ATOMS: atom_id res chain seq x y z
N MET A 1 -22.97 8.43 5.24
CA MET A 1 -22.87 7.43 4.14
C MET A 1 -21.48 7.37 3.49
N GLU A 2 -20.57 8.32 3.74
CA GLU A 2 -19.24 8.43 3.07
C GLU A 2 -18.19 7.42 3.57
N VAL A 3 -18.36 6.93 4.78
CA VAL A 3 -17.44 6.05 5.53
C VAL A 3 -17.32 4.64 4.91
N VAL A 4 -18.43 4.05 4.45
CA VAL A 4 -18.41 2.72 3.79
C VAL A 4 -17.80 2.80 2.38
N SER A 5 -17.91 3.97 1.75
CA SER A 5 -17.36 4.24 0.41
C SER A 5 -15.83 4.18 0.39
N ALA A 6 -15.15 4.67 1.42
CA ALA A 6 -13.69 4.71 1.46
C ALA A 6 -13.02 3.32 1.48
N PHE A 7 -13.53 2.35 2.23
CA PHE A 7 -12.93 0.99 2.29
C PHE A 7 -13.29 0.16 1.08
N SER A 8 -14.52 0.28 0.60
CA SER A 8 -14.87 -0.28 -0.70
C SER A 8 -13.92 0.27 -1.76
N ALA A 9 -13.61 1.57 -1.75
CA ALA A 9 -12.66 2.16 -2.68
C ALA A 9 -11.22 1.65 -2.47
N ILE A 10 -10.77 1.41 -1.24
CA ILE A 10 -9.45 0.81 -0.97
C ILE A 10 -9.38 -0.62 -1.51
N LEU A 11 -10.44 -1.42 -1.31
CA LEU A 11 -10.52 -2.75 -1.89
C LEU A 11 -10.52 -2.69 -3.42
N THR A 12 -11.33 -1.80 -4.01
CA THR A 12 -11.34 -1.57 -5.46
C THR A 12 -9.93 -1.24 -5.96
N ILE A 13 -9.22 -0.33 -5.30
CA ILE A 13 -7.85 0.01 -5.67
C ILE A 13 -6.92 -1.20 -5.54
N ALA A 14 -7.04 -1.98 -4.48
CA ALA A 14 -6.25 -3.20 -4.30
C ALA A 14 -6.48 -4.20 -5.44
N THR A 15 -7.74 -4.36 -5.88
CA THR A 15 -8.10 -5.23 -7.01
C THR A 15 -7.56 -4.70 -8.34
N GLU A 16 -7.58 -3.38 -8.56
CA GLU A 16 -6.98 -2.77 -9.75
C GLU A 16 -5.46 -2.95 -9.78
N PHE A 17 -4.77 -2.76 -8.64
CA PHE A 17 -3.33 -3.04 -8.57
C PHE A 17 -3.02 -4.52 -8.83
N ASN A 18 -3.87 -5.45 -8.38
CA ASN A 18 -3.72 -6.87 -8.71
C ASN A 18 -3.97 -7.14 -10.21
N HIS A 19 -4.89 -6.41 -10.83
CA HIS A 19 -5.11 -6.49 -12.28
C HIS A 19 -3.87 -6.01 -13.04
N ILE A 20 -3.33 -4.84 -12.67
CA ILE A 20 -2.10 -4.28 -13.24
C ILE A 20 -0.91 -5.21 -13.00
N TYR A 21 -0.76 -5.80 -11.81
CA TYR A 21 0.25 -6.82 -11.51
C TYR A 21 0.23 -7.94 -12.54
N LYS A 22 -0.96 -8.50 -12.83
CA LYS A 22 -1.12 -9.57 -13.82
C LYS A 22 -0.77 -9.10 -15.23
N ARG A 23 -1.13 -7.86 -15.60
CA ARG A 23 -0.73 -7.26 -16.90
C ARG A 23 0.78 -7.11 -17.01
N LEU A 24 1.44 -6.53 -16.00
CA LEU A 24 2.90 -6.40 -15.92
C LEU A 24 3.60 -7.76 -15.99
N HIS A 25 3.08 -8.76 -15.26
CA HIS A 25 3.61 -10.11 -15.29
C HIS A 25 3.56 -10.72 -16.69
N ARG A 26 2.45 -10.56 -17.42
CA ARG A 26 2.34 -11.00 -18.83
C ARG A 26 3.30 -10.24 -19.72
N CYS A 27 3.33 -8.92 -19.60
CA CYS A 27 4.21 -8.04 -20.38
C CYS A 27 5.68 -8.46 -20.26
N LEU A 28 6.14 -8.71 -19.03
CA LEU A 28 7.51 -9.11 -18.71
C LEU A 28 7.95 -10.42 -19.37
N ARG A 29 7.03 -11.36 -19.63
CA ARG A 29 7.36 -12.61 -20.33
C ARG A 29 7.73 -12.40 -21.80
N THR A 30 7.22 -11.32 -22.39
CA THR A 30 7.36 -10.99 -23.81
C THR A 30 8.28 -9.80 -24.06
N LEU A 31 8.76 -9.14 -23.01
CA LEU A 31 9.58 -7.94 -23.09
C LEU A 31 11.06 -8.30 -23.26
N LYS A 32 11.69 -7.76 -24.31
CA LYS A 32 13.14 -7.91 -24.53
C LYS A 32 13.96 -6.75 -23.94
N TYR A 33 13.43 -5.54 -24.02
CA TYR A 33 14.03 -4.31 -23.48
C TYR A 33 13.34 -3.94 -22.15
N ALA A 34 13.93 -3.06 -21.33
CA ALA A 34 13.27 -2.55 -20.11
C ALA A 34 12.86 -3.63 -19.06
N ARG A 35 13.33 -4.87 -19.20
CA ARG A 35 12.79 -6.01 -18.47
C ARG A 35 12.99 -5.91 -16.97
N GLU A 36 14.19 -5.51 -16.52
CA GLU A 36 14.49 -5.37 -15.09
C GLU A 36 13.72 -4.21 -14.46
N ASP A 37 13.57 -3.09 -15.17
CA ASP A 37 12.78 -1.96 -14.69
C ASP A 37 11.31 -2.36 -14.52
N ILE A 38 10.71 -2.99 -15.53
CA ILE A 38 9.32 -3.49 -15.48
C ILE A 38 9.14 -4.59 -14.42
N LYS A 39 10.18 -5.39 -14.15
CA LYS A 39 10.18 -6.36 -13.05
C LYS A 39 10.11 -5.66 -11.70
N ALA A 40 10.93 -4.63 -11.48
CA ALA A 40 10.91 -3.84 -10.25
C ALA A 40 9.55 -3.19 -10.04
N ILE A 41 8.93 -2.65 -11.11
CA ILE A 41 7.57 -2.09 -11.06
C ILE A 41 6.56 -3.16 -10.65
N ARG A 42 6.60 -4.34 -11.28
CA ARG A 42 5.71 -5.47 -10.97
C ARG A 42 5.81 -5.87 -9.50
N ASP A 43 7.03 -6.06 -9.00
CA ASP A 43 7.26 -6.53 -7.63
C ASP A 43 6.77 -5.49 -6.61
N GLU A 44 7.00 -4.22 -6.88
CA GLU A 44 6.50 -3.11 -6.06
C GLU A 44 4.96 -3.05 -6.07
N VAL A 45 4.32 -3.23 -7.23
CA VAL A 45 2.86 -3.29 -7.36
C VAL A 45 2.26 -4.49 -6.62
N GLU A 46 2.91 -5.65 -6.65
CA GLU A 46 2.48 -6.85 -5.91
C GLU A 46 2.49 -6.59 -4.40
N ILE A 47 3.60 -6.07 -3.87
CA ILE A 47 3.74 -5.70 -2.46
C ILE A 47 2.65 -4.71 -2.07
N PHE A 48 2.41 -3.70 -2.91
CA PHE A 48 1.41 -2.67 -2.64
C PHE A 48 -0.03 -3.23 -2.62
N SER A 49 -0.39 -4.06 -3.59
CA SER A 49 -1.70 -4.71 -3.66
C SER A 49 -1.96 -5.60 -2.44
N ASN A 50 -0.96 -6.40 -2.06
CA ASN A 50 -1.03 -7.26 -0.88
C ASN A 50 -1.22 -6.45 0.41
N LEU A 51 -0.52 -5.32 0.54
CA LEU A 51 -0.65 -4.44 1.68
C LEU A 51 -2.06 -3.83 1.79
N LEU A 52 -2.63 -3.35 0.69
CA LEU A 52 -4.00 -2.81 0.70
C LEU A 52 -5.04 -3.90 1.02
N CYS A 53 -4.82 -5.13 0.56
CA CYS A 53 -5.66 -6.27 0.93
C CYS A 53 -5.57 -6.56 2.43
N MET A 54 -4.36 -6.55 3.01
CA MET A 54 -4.16 -6.71 4.46
C MET A 54 -4.85 -5.58 5.22
N PHE A 55 -4.63 -4.33 4.83
CA PHE A 55 -5.27 -3.16 5.41
C PHE A 55 -6.80 -3.30 5.42
N HIS A 56 -7.39 -3.65 4.28
CA HIS A 56 -8.83 -3.84 4.16
C HIS A 56 -9.30 -4.94 5.13
N ARG A 57 -8.66 -6.12 5.11
CA ARG A 57 -9.00 -7.23 6.00
C ARG A 57 -8.96 -6.82 7.47
N THR A 58 -7.89 -6.16 7.90
CA THR A 58 -7.72 -5.70 9.29
C THR A 58 -8.85 -4.76 9.72
N ILE A 59 -9.33 -3.87 8.84
CA ILE A 59 -10.36 -2.89 9.22
C ILE A 59 -11.77 -3.44 9.10
N THR A 60 -11.98 -4.43 8.24
CA THR A 60 -13.27 -5.13 8.10
C THR A 60 -13.42 -6.31 9.04
N ASP A 61 -12.41 -6.64 9.85
CA ASP A 61 -12.53 -7.71 10.84
C ASP A 61 -13.67 -7.39 11.81
N ALA A 62 -14.68 -8.27 11.83
CA ALA A 62 -15.88 -8.10 12.63
C ALA A 62 -15.58 -7.98 14.13
N ARG A 63 -14.45 -8.52 14.60
CA ARG A 63 -13.99 -8.38 16.00
C ARG A 63 -13.63 -6.94 16.36
N LEU A 64 -13.33 -6.12 15.35
CA LEU A 64 -12.90 -4.71 15.47
C LEU A 64 -14.01 -3.73 15.04
N ALA A 65 -15.13 -4.24 14.53
CA ALA A 65 -16.23 -3.45 13.98
C ALA A 65 -17.14 -2.82 15.05
N ASP A 66 -17.13 -3.35 16.28
CA ASP A 66 -17.93 -2.86 17.41
C ASP A 66 -17.38 -1.57 18.04
N GLU A 67 -16.18 -1.14 17.67
CA GLU A 67 -15.48 -0.04 18.34
C GLU A 67 -15.28 1.18 17.44
N GLY A 68 -15.57 2.36 17.99
CA GLY A 68 -15.59 3.65 17.30
C GLY A 68 -14.35 4.01 16.48
N LEU A 69 -13.21 3.32 16.68
CA LEU A 69 -12.02 3.47 15.85
C LEU A 69 -12.22 3.00 14.41
N SER A 70 -12.99 1.93 14.16
CA SER A 70 -13.33 1.55 12.79
C SER A 70 -14.03 2.73 12.11
N ALA A 71 -14.97 3.39 12.80
CA ALA A 71 -15.67 4.57 12.30
C ALA A 71 -14.75 5.81 12.16
N GLU A 72 -13.82 6.03 13.08
CA GLU A 72 -12.86 7.14 13.04
C GLU A 72 -11.84 6.99 11.91
N ILE A 73 -11.26 5.79 11.76
CA ILE A 73 -10.41 5.45 10.62
C ILE A 73 -11.23 5.53 9.33
N LYS A 74 -12.50 5.13 9.38
CA LYS A 74 -13.39 5.25 8.23
C LYS A 74 -13.65 6.68 7.80
N ALA A 75 -13.67 7.61 8.74
CA ALA A 75 -13.80 9.04 8.48
C ALA A 75 -12.44 9.75 8.27
N SER A 76 -11.32 9.02 8.42
CA SER A 76 -9.99 9.64 8.43
C SER A 76 -9.59 10.17 7.05
N LYS A 77 -8.98 11.37 7.05
CA LYS A 77 -8.33 11.95 5.86
C LYS A 77 -7.22 11.04 5.32
N MET A 78 -6.63 10.18 6.15
CA MET A 78 -5.58 9.25 5.74
C MET A 78 -6.12 8.15 4.82
N ALA A 79 -7.27 7.54 5.14
CA ALA A 79 -7.91 6.55 4.26
C ALA A 79 -8.29 7.16 2.89
N GLN A 80 -8.86 8.36 2.89
CA GLN A 80 -9.16 9.09 1.65
C GLN A 80 -7.89 9.46 0.87
N GLY A 81 -6.82 9.84 1.56
CA GLY A 81 -5.50 10.10 0.98
C GLY A 81 -4.90 8.86 0.30
N ILE A 82 -4.99 7.69 0.95
CA ILE A 82 -4.59 6.40 0.37
C ILE A 82 -5.38 6.13 -0.92
N VAL A 83 -6.71 6.35 -0.91
CA VAL A 83 -7.55 6.17 -2.11
C VAL A 83 -7.13 7.09 -3.24
N ARG A 84 -6.97 8.39 -2.96
CA ARG A 84 -6.62 9.38 -3.98
C ARG A 84 -5.24 9.13 -4.58
N SER A 85 -4.24 8.93 -3.73
CA SER A 85 -2.86 8.67 -4.16
C SER A 85 -2.73 7.32 -4.85
N GLY A 86 -3.47 6.30 -4.40
CA GLY A 86 -3.54 4.99 -5.04
C GLY A 86 -4.08 5.08 -6.48
N LYS A 87 -5.17 5.82 -6.70
CA LYS A 87 -5.70 6.06 -8.05
C LYS A 87 -4.70 6.79 -8.95
N ALA A 88 -4.04 7.81 -8.43
CA ALA A 88 -3.03 8.55 -9.19
C ALA A 88 -1.83 7.66 -9.57
N ALA A 89 -1.41 6.78 -8.67
CA ALA A 89 -0.34 5.81 -8.96
C ALA A 89 -0.78 4.75 -9.98
N LEU A 90 -2.02 4.24 -9.90
CA LEU A 90 -2.58 3.32 -10.90
C LEU A 90 -2.48 3.91 -12.32
N ILE A 91 -3.00 5.12 -12.52
CA ILE A 91 -3.00 5.80 -13.82
C ILE A 91 -1.57 5.89 -14.38
N LYS A 92 -0.60 6.32 -13.56
CA LYS A 92 0.80 6.41 -14.00
C LYS A 92 1.40 5.06 -14.40
N ILE A 93 1.01 3.99 -13.72
CA ILE A 93 1.52 2.64 -14.03
C ILE A 93 0.84 2.09 -15.30
N GLU A 94 -0.42 2.43 -15.54
CA GLU A 94 -1.10 2.14 -16.80
C GLU A 94 -0.45 2.89 -17.97
N ASP A 95 -0.14 4.17 -17.80
CA ASP A 95 0.60 4.95 -18.80
C ASP A 95 1.96 4.31 -19.11
N ILE A 96 2.68 3.85 -18.08
CA ILE A 96 3.94 3.11 -18.26
C ILE A 96 3.73 1.83 -19.07
N LEU A 97 2.69 1.06 -18.75
CA LEU A 97 2.35 -0.19 -19.46
C LEU A 97 2.06 0.04 -20.94
N ASP A 98 1.28 1.08 -21.25
CA ASP A 98 0.88 1.41 -22.62
C ASP A 98 2.09 1.90 -23.43
N GLU A 99 3.03 2.61 -22.81
CA GLU A 99 4.26 3.05 -23.47
C GLU A 99 5.27 1.92 -23.73
N VAL A 100 5.32 0.89 -22.90
CA VAL A 100 6.19 -0.28 -23.14
C VAL A 100 5.55 -1.32 -24.04
N GLU A 101 4.26 -1.19 -24.34
CA GLU A 101 3.55 -2.14 -25.20
C GLU A 101 4.22 -2.32 -26.59
N PRO A 102 4.72 -1.28 -27.28
CA PRO A 102 5.47 -1.43 -28.53
C PRO A 102 6.80 -2.19 -28.40
N LEU A 103 7.31 -2.40 -27.19
CA LEU A 103 8.57 -3.13 -26.93
C LEU A 103 8.35 -4.65 -26.77
N ARG A 104 7.10 -5.09 -26.82
CA ARG A 104 6.75 -6.50 -26.70
C ARG A 104 7.13 -7.28 -27.96
N ALA A 105 7.66 -8.48 -27.78
CA ALA A 105 8.06 -9.35 -28.88
C ALA A 105 6.92 -10.21 -29.45
N ASP A 106 5.80 -10.35 -28.72
CA ASP A 106 4.67 -11.21 -29.11
C ASP A 106 3.68 -10.52 -30.07
N LYS A 107 3.87 -9.22 -30.34
CA LYS A 107 3.02 -8.43 -31.24
C LYS A 107 3.88 -7.70 -32.26
N ALA A 108 3.39 -7.60 -33.49
CA ALA A 108 4.04 -6.83 -34.54
C ALA A 108 3.71 -5.33 -34.39
N TYR A 109 4.73 -4.51 -34.17
CA TYR A 109 4.62 -3.06 -34.12
C TYR A 109 5.46 -2.40 -35.22
N PRO A 110 5.03 -1.25 -35.77
CA PRO A 110 5.84 -0.48 -36.71
C PRO A 110 7.21 -0.15 -36.12
N THR A 111 8.26 -0.28 -36.93
CA THR A 111 9.66 -0.05 -36.51
C THR A 111 9.83 1.30 -35.83
N LEU A 112 9.21 2.35 -36.37
CA LEU A 112 9.25 3.71 -35.81
C LEU A 112 8.63 3.78 -34.41
N ALA A 113 7.52 3.09 -34.15
CA ALA A 113 6.90 3.02 -32.83
C ALA A 113 7.82 2.31 -31.81
N GLN A 114 8.51 1.25 -32.23
CA GLN A 114 9.49 0.57 -31.37
C GLN A 114 10.68 1.47 -31.03
N TRP A 115 11.19 2.23 -32.00
CA TRP A 115 12.28 3.19 -31.77
C TRP A 115 11.88 4.30 -30.81
N ILE A 116 10.69 4.89 -31.00
CA ILE A 116 10.16 5.91 -30.10
C ILE A 116 10.01 5.36 -28.69
N ALA A 117 9.45 4.15 -28.53
CA ALA A 117 9.27 3.54 -27.21
C ALA A 117 10.61 3.26 -26.53
N ARG A 118 11.64 2.80 -27.26
CA ARG A 118 12.99 2.60 -26.71
C ARG A 118 13.62 3.91 -26.25
N TRP A 119 13.50 4.95 -27.08
CA TRP A 119 14.02 6.27 -26.75
C TRP A 119 13.34 6.86 -25.52
N LYS A 120 12.00 6.86 -25.49
CA LYS A 120 11.21 7.28 -24.33
C LYS A 120 11.60 6.53 -23.05
N TRP A 121 11.78 5.21 -23.13
CA TRP A 121 12.17 4.43 -21.96
C TRP A 121 13.53 4.83 -21.40
N SER A 122 14.48 5.15 -22.29
CA SER A 122 15.83 5.53 -21.87
C SER A 122 15.87 6.82 -21.03
N THR A 123 14.91 7.72 -21.22
CA THR A 123 14.83 9.00 -20.49
C THR A 123 13.93 8.97 -19.25
N ARG A 124 13.17 7.89 -19.01
CA ARG A 124 12.04 7.87 -18.05
C ARG A 124 12.33 7.33 -16.66
N LYS A 125 13.58 7.01 -16.32
CA LYS A 125 13.94 6.49 -14.99
C LYS A 125 13.48 7.39 -13.84
N GLU A 126 13.47 8.71 -14.05
CA GLU A 126 13.01 9.69 -13.06
C GLU A 126 11.50 9.61 -12.81
N GLU A 127 10.69 9.39 -13.84
CA GLU A 127 9.23 9.31 -13.69
C GLU A 127 8.81 8.11 -12.86
N TRP A 128 9.45 6.95 -13.09
CA TRP A 128 9.22 5.76 -12.25
C TRP A 128 9.63 6.02 -10.80
N THR A 129 10.76 6.70 -10.58
CA THR A 129 11.24 7.03 -9.23
C THR A 129 10.18 7.82 -8.44
N LEU A 130 9.50 8.77 -9.09
CA LEU A 130 8.40 9.53 -8.45
C LEU A 130 7.19 8.65 -8.11
N VAL A 131 6.83 7.70 -8.98
CA VAL A 131 5.77 6.73 -8.69
C VAL A 131 6.14 5.84 -7.50
N GLN A 132 7.38 5.34 -7.48
CA GLN A 132 7.87 4.50 -6.39
C GLN A 132 7.89 5.24 -5.05
N ILE A 133 8.32 6.51 -5.04
CA ILE A 133 8.27 7.36 -3.84
C ILE A 133 6.81 7.52 -3.35
N SER A 134 5.88 7.76 -4.27
CA SER A 134 4.46 7.88 -3.94
C SER A 134 3.91 6.59 -3.35
N LEU A 135 4.18 5.43 -3.98
CA LEU A 135 3.77 4.12 -3.45
C LEU A 135 4.37 3.86 -2.06
N ASN A 136 5.65 4.16 -1.85
CA ASN A 136 6.30 4.03 -0.54
C ASN A 136 5.62 4.87 0.55
N SER A 137 5.25 6.12 0.24
CA SER A 137 4.52 6.98 1.18
C SER A 137 3.14 6.40 1.51
N ILE A 138 2.44 5.86 0.52
CA ILE A 138 1.14 5.22 0.75
C ILE A 138 1.31 3.94 1.58
N LYS A 139 2.35 3.12 1.32
CA LYS A 139 2.66 1.92 2.11
C LYS A 139 2.88 2.26 3.58
N GLN A 140 3.67 3.29 3.86
CA GLN A 140 3.90 3.75 5.23
C GLN A 140 2.60 4.20 5.90
N SER A 141 1.74 4.93 5.19
CA SER A 141 0.43 5.36 5.70
C SER A 141 -0.49 4.18 6.01
N ALA A 142 -0.56 3.20 5.12
CA ALA A 142 -1.36 1.98 5.34
C ALA A 142 -0.82 1.15 6.50
N ASN A 143 0.50 0.94 6.59
CA ASN A 143 1.15 0.24 7.71
C ASN A 143 0.89 0.92 9.06
N LEU A 144 0.95 2.25 9.10
CA LEU A 144 0.68 3.01 10.31
C LEU A 144 -0.76 2.79 10.78
N LEU A 145 -1.72 2.85 9.87
CA LEU A 145 -3.13 2.60 10.20
C LEU A 145 -3.37 1.15 10.64
N ILE A 146 -2.78 0.16 9.96
CA ILE A 146 -2.84 -1.25 10.41
C ILE A 146 -2.30 -1.36 11.84
N SER A 147 -1.17 -0.72 12.12
CA SER A 147 -0.53 -0.75 13.44
C SER A 147 -1.40 -0.08 14.50
N MET A 148 -2.03 1.07 14.19
CA MET A 148 -2.97 1.74 15.08
C MET A 148 -4.16 0.84 15.43
N VAL A 149 -4.74 0.17 14.44
CA VAL A 149 -5.84 -0.78 14.65
C VAL A 149 -5.40 -1.92 15.55
N TYR A 150 -4.24 -2.52 15.26
CA TYR A 150 -3.68 -3.60 16.07
C TYR A 150 -3.42 -3.17 17.53
N PHE A 151 -2.92 -1.95 17.74
CA PHE A 151 -2.69 -1.43 19.08
C PHE A 151 -3.95 -1.25 19.88
N GLN A 152 -5.00 -0.74 19.24
CA GLN A 152 -6.28 -0.59 19.92
C GLN A 152 -6.86 -1.94 20.33
N ASP A 153 -6.80 -2.94 19.45
CA ASP A 153 -7.24 -4.30 19.78
C ASP A 153 -6.50 -4.86 21.01
N LEU A 154 -5.18 -4.65 21.09
CA LEU A 154 -4.39 -5.05 22.25
C LEU A 154 -4.78 -4.30 23.53
N VAL A 155 -4.95 -2.98 23.45
CA VAL A 155 -5.38 -2.15 24.59
C VAL A 155 -6.75 -2.60 25.09
N HIS A 156 -7.69 -2.87 24.18
CA HIS A 156 -9.01 -3.32 24.56
C HIS A 156 -9.00 -4.71 25.20
N LYS A 157 -8.20 -5.63 24.66
CA LYS A 157 -8.00 -6.95 25.27
C LYS A 157 -7.45 -6.83 26.69
N LEU A 158 -6.52 -5.91 26.94
CA LEU A 158 -6.03 -5.65 28.29
C LEU A 158 -7.13 -5.09 29.19
N ASP A 159 -7.91 -4.11 28.72
CA ASP A 159 -8.96 -3.49 29.52
C ASP A 159 -10.02 -4.53 29.91
N LYS A 160 -10.40 -5.42 28.97
CA LYS A 160 -11.26 -6.57 29.26
C LYS A 160 -10.66 -7.54 30.28
N LEU A 161 -9.37 -7.85 30.18
CA LEU A 161 -8.69 -8.73 31.14
C LEU A 161 -8.59 -8.10 32.53
N ARG A 162 -8.32 -6.80 32.59
CA ARG A 162 -8.22 -6.00 33.82
C ARG A 162 -9.58 -5.85 34.51
N ALA A 163 -10.65 -5.64 33.74
CA ALA A 163 -12.02 -5.61 34.26
C ALA A 163 -12.51 -6.99 34.76
N GLY A 164 -11.92 -8.08 34.27
CA GLY A 164 -12.27 -9.44 34.65
C GLY A 164 -11.43 -10.05 35.79
N GLU A 165 -10.61 -9.27 36.50
CA GLU A 165 -9.69 -9.74 37.58
C GLU A 165 -8.80 -10.94 37.16
N ARG A 166 -8.44 -11.06 35.88
CA ARG A 166 -7.57 -12.15 35.41
C ARG A 166 -6.12 -11.67 35.35
N THR A 167 -5.19 -12.57 35.70
CA THR A 167 -3.75 -12.36 35.55
C THR A 167 -3.42 -12.05 34.09
N ILE A 168 -2.81 -10.88 33.86
CA ILE A 168 -2.42 -10.42 32.53
C ILE A 168 -1.30 -11.34 32.02
N PRO A 169 -1.46 -12.01 30.86
CA PRO A 169 -0.41 -12.85 30.29
C PRO A 169 0.86 -12.03 29.99
N ASN A 170 2.04 -12.53 30.41
CA ASN A 170 3.32 -11.85 30.22
C ASN A 170 3.65 -11.55 28.74
N GLU A 171 3.13 -12.34 27.81
CA GLU A 171 3.29 -12.14 26.37
C GLU A 171 2.65 -10.82 25.89
N MET A 172 1.50 -10.43 26.44
CA MET A 172 0.87 -9.14 26.12
C MET A 172 1.69 -7.97 26.67
N LEU A 173 2.25 -8.11 27.87
CA LEU A 173 3.12 -7.09 28.47
C LEU A 173 4.42 -6.89 27.66
N GLN A 174 4.99 -7.97 27.12
CA GLN A 174 6.16 -7.87 26.22
C GLN A 174 5.82 -7.21 24.88
N GLN A 175 4.66 -7.53 24.28
CA GLN A 175 4.25 -6.89 23.03
C GLN A 175 4.00 -5.38 23.20
N LEU A 176 3.52 -4.95 24.37
CA LEU A 176 3.30 -3.53 24.68
C LEU A 176 4.59 -2.78 25.01
N SER A 177 5.54 -3.42 25.68
CA SER A 177 6.81 -2.77 26.07
C SER A 177 7.69 -2.46 24.85
N VAL A 178 7.71 -3.36 23.86
CA VAL A 178 8.39 -3.16 22.57
C VAL A 178 7.85 -1.92 21.82
N VAL A 179 6.57 -1.61 22.02
CA VAL A 179 5.86 -0.56 21.29
C VAL A 179 5.87 0.77 22.04
N GLN A 180 5.78 0.75 23.37
CA GLN A 180 6.04 1.93 24.19
C GLN A 180 7.44 2.48 23.92
N PHE A 181 8.42 1.60 23.69
CA PHE A 181 9.75 1.99 23.23
C PHE A 181 9.73 2.79 21.91
N HIS A 182 8.91 2.36 20.94
CA HIS A 182 8.79 3.03 19.64
C HIS A 182 8.09 4.40 19.72
N ARG A 183 7.11 4.56 20.63
CA ARG A 183 6.38 5.82 20.89
C ARG A 183 7.23 6.84 21.65
N VAL A 184 8.14 6.37 22.51
CA VAL A 184 9.16 7.20 23.17
C VAL A 184 10.22 7.64 22.15
N LEU A 185 10.66 6.74 21.27
CA LEU A 185 11.60 7.07 20.19
C LEU A 185 11.01 8.08 19.18
N SER A 186 9.73 7.97 18.81
CA SER A 186 9.10 8.95 17.91
C SER A 186 8.97 10.33 18.55
N LYS A 187 8.73 10.42 19.86
CA LYS A 187 8.72 11.69 20.60
C LYS A 187 10.13 12.27 20.74
N LEU A 188 11.15 11.44 20.97
CA LEU A 188 12.55 11.86 21.00
C LEU A 188 13.03 12.36 19.63
N TRP A 189 12.58 11.75 18.54
CA TRP A 189 12.94 12.19 17.19
C TRP A 189 12.33 13.55 16.82
N ILE A 190 11.11 13.85 17.29
CA ILE A 190 10.48 15.17 17.13
C ILE A 190 11.19 16.24 17.95
N LEU A 191 11.75 15.88 19.12
CA LEU A 191 12.50 16.79 19.99
C LEU A 191 13.93 17.07 19.52
N ILE A 192 14.50 16.23 18.66
CA ILE A 192 15.85 16.41 18.08
C ILE A 192 15.78 17.17 16.74
N ALA A 193 14.60 17.24 16.11
CA ALA A 193 14.38 17.90 14.82
C ALA A 193 13.83 19.35 14.92
N THR A 194 13.71 19.89 16.14
CA THR A 194 13.40 21.30 16.46
C THR A 194 14.57 21.94 17.15
#